data_AF-A0A933CQ79-F1
#
_entry.id   AF-A0A933CQ79-F1
#
_cell.length_a   1.000
_cell.length_b   1.000
_cell.length_c   1.000
_cell.angle_alpha   90.00
_cell.angle_beta   90.00
_cell.angle_gamma   90.00
#
_symmetry.space_group_name_H-M   'P 1'
#
loop_
_entity.id
_entity.type
_entity.pdbx_description
1 polymer ?
#
loop_
_entity_poly.entity_id
_entity_poly.type
_entity_poly.pdbx_seq_one_letter_code
_entity_poly.pdbx_strand_id
1 'polypeptide(L)'
;MKKAIGLLSVLLLAAGFAWAQSQQLRLGELARKVRTERASRDLSRVPFFTNDTLPKQGGISVVGGAGAAAAGEAGAAGAEGQTAAAGSEPPQCDEPCWRGKFREQRAKIQTAQRELDILQREYNLARTQYYQDPNQAMREQYSGTGAGGNQLQQLLNQMNDKRAEIERLQGELGELENQLRREGGQPGWARE
;
A
#
# COMPACT_ATOMS: atom_id res chain seq x y z
N MET A 1 39.41 -23.89 -67.03
CA MET A 1 40.24 -24.27 -65.86
C MET A 1 40.20 -23.23 -64.73
N LYS A 2 39.40 -22.17 -64.90
CA LYS A 2 38.59 -21.58 -63.84
C LYS A 2 37.55 -22.62 -63.36
N LYS A 3 37.19 -22.63 -62.07
CA LYS A 3 36.17 -23.48 -61.40
C LYS A 3 36.64 -24.85 -60.86
N ALA A 4 37.56 -24.89 -59.89
CA ALA A 4 37.78 -26.13 -59.11
C ALA A 4 38.20 -25.91 -57.64
N ILE A 5 38.58 -24.69 -57.23
CA ILE A 5 39.13 -24.44 -55.89
C ILE A 5 38.10 -23.75 -54.96
N GLY A 6 36.97 -23.28 -55.49
CA GLY A 6 35.93 -22.58 -54.72
C GLY A 6 34.81 -23.46 -54.14
N LEU A 7 34.90 -24.79 -54.27
CA LEU A 7 33.83 -25.72 -53.85
C LEU A 7 34.21 -26.65 -52.68
N LEU A 8 35.44 -26.55 -52.17
CA LEU A 8 35.92 -27.37 -51.03
C LEU A 8 36.12 -26.56 -49.73
N SER A 9 35.92 -25.24 -49.77
CA SER A 9 35.91 -24.36 -48.60
C SER A 9 34.50 -24.00 -48.10
N VAL A 10 33.45 -24.33 -48.85
CA VAL A 10 32.04 -24.12 -48.43
C VAL A 10 31.47 -25.33 -47.68
N LEU A 11 32.08 -26.51 -47.81
CA LEU A 11 31.62 -27.74 -47.15
C LEU A 11 32.24 -27.99 -45.75
N LEU A 12 33.25 -27.19 -45.35
CA LEU A 12 33.87 -27.28 -44.02
C LEU A 12 33.43 -26.17 -43.05
N LEU A 13 32.60 -25.22 -43.49
CA LEU A 13 31.99 -24.18 -42.64
C LEU A 13 30.54 -24.49 -42.21
N ALA A 14 29.99 -25.64 -42.61
CA ALA A 14 28.62 -26.05 -42.29
C ALA A 14 28.51 -27.08 -41.14
N ALA A 15 29.63 -27.49 -40.53
CA ALA A 15 29.64 -28.46 -39.43
C ALA A 15 29.83 -27.82 -38.03
N GLY A 16 30.06 -26.51 -37.94
CA GLY A 16 30.32 -25.81 -36.66
C GLY A 16 29.09 -25.19 -35.97
N PHE A 17 27.95 -25.07 -36.66
CA PHE A 17 26.76 -24.37 -36.14
C PHE A 17 25.68 -25.28 -35.52
N ALA A 18 25.89 -26.60 -35.49
CA ALA A 18 24.91 -27.54 -34.95
C ALA A 18 25.06 -27.81 -33.44
N TRP A 19 26.06 -27.25 -32.76
CA TRP A 19 26.35 -27.52 -31.34
C TRP A 19 26.07 -26.35 -30.38
N ALA A 20 25.51 -25.23 -30.85
CA ALA A 20 25.24 -24.05 -30.01
C ALA A 20 23.77 -23.86 -29.60
N GLN A 21 22.84 -24.73 -30.00
CA GLN A 21 21.40 -24.56 -29.76
C GLN A 21 20.78 -25.47 -28.67
N SER A 22 21.56 -26.30 -27.97
CA SER A 22 20.99 -27.30 -27.04
C SER A 22 21.18 -27.02 -25.54
N GLN A 23 21.59 -25.82 -25.13
CA GLN A 23 21.71 -25.47 -23.69
C GLN A 23 20.90 -24.24 -23.25
N GLN A 24 19.81 -23.94 -23.95
CA GLN A 24 18.77 -23.07 -23.37
C GLN A 24 17.96 -23.90 -22.37
N LEU A 25 18.43 -23.94 -21.12
CA LEU A 25 17.65 -24.38 -19.96
C LEU A 25 16.28 -23.68 -20.03
N ARG A 26 15.26 -24.43 -20.41
CA ARG A 26 13.92 -23.88 -20.66
C ARG A 26 13.39 -23.31 -19.35
N LEU A 27 12.94 -22.05 -19.36
CA LEU A 27 12.38 -21.40 -18.17
C LEU A 27 11.25 -22.22 -17.54
N GLY A 28 10.47 -22.94 -18.36
CA GLY A 28 9.45 -23.87 -17.88
C GLY A 28 10.01 -25.08 -17.12
N GLU A 29 11.17 -25.61 -17.51
CA GLU A 29 11.84 -26.69 -16.77
C GLU A 29 12.48 -26.18 -15.49
N LEU A 30 13.07 -24.98 -15.50
CA LEU A 30 13.56 -24.32 -14.30
C LEU A 30 12.42 -24.07 -13.30
N ALA A 31 11.27 -23.59 -13.78
CA ALA A 31 10.09 -23.39 -12.95
C ALA A 31 9.56 -24.71 -12.36
N ARG A 32 9.57 -25.81 -13.14
CA ARG A 32 9.24 -27.14 -12.64
C ARG A 32 10.22 -27.61 -11.58
N LYS A 33 11.54 -27.45 -11.80
CA LYS A 33 12.59 -27.79 -10.81
C LYS A 33 12.45 -27.02 -9.52
N VAL A 34 12.21 -25.70 -9.59
CA VAL A 34 11.97 -24.87 -8.40
C VAL A 34 10.71 -25.31 -7.66
N ARG A 35 9.65 -25.72 -8.37
CA ARG A 35 8.43 -26.23 -7.75
C ARG A 35 8.66 -27.57 -7.04
N THR A 36 9.41 -28.48 -7.66
CA THR A 36 9.77 -29.77 -7.05
C THR A 36 10.70 -29.60 -5.85
N GLU A 37 11.67 -28.69 -5.93
CA GLU A 37 12.56 -28.37 -4.81
C GLU A 37 11.83 -27.72 -3.63
N ARG A 38 10.83 -26.87 -3.89
CA ARG A 38 10.00 -26.30 -2.83
C ARG A 38 9.11 -27.36 -2.18
N ALA A 39 8.63 -28.33 -2.96
CA ALA A 39 7.82 -29.44 -2.45
C ALA A 39 8.64 -30.47 -1.65
N SER A 40 9.93 -30.64 -1.95
CA SER A 40 10.83 -31.53 -1.20
C SER A 40 11.50 -30.87 0.01
N ARG A 41 11.29 -29.56 0.23
CA ARG A 41 11.76 -28.89 1.44
C ARG A 41 10.92 -29.36 2.63
N ASP A 42 11.61 -29.86 3.63
CA ASP A 42 11.05 -30.17 4.93
C ASP A 42 10.68 -28.86 5.65
N LEU A 43 9.42 -28.45 5.53
CA LEU A 43 8.88 -27.23 6.13
C LEU A 43 8.62 -27.39 7.65
N SER A 44 8.82 -28.58 8.22
CA SER A 44 8.57 -28.84 9.65
C SER A 44 9.50 -28.04 10.59
N ARG A 45 10.67 -27.61 10.09
CA ARG A 45 11.63 -26.78 10.85
C ARG A 45 11.47 -25.29 10.64
N VAL A 46 10.59 -24.87 9.73
CA VAL A 46 10.30 -23.44 9.53
C VAL A 46 9.19 -23.07 10.51
N PRO A 47 9.38 -22.07 11.39
CA PRO A 47 8.34 -21.68 12.32
C PRO A 47 7.13 -21.14 11.53
N PHE A 48 6.02 -21.87 11.61
CA PHE A 48 4.75 -21.47 11.01
C PHE A 48 4.03 -20.55 12.00
N PHE A 49 4.06 -19.25 11.73
CA PHE A 49 3.41 -18.23 12.53
C PHE A 49 1.96 -18.06 12.08
N THR A 50 1.01 -18.54 12.88
CA THR A 50 -0.42 -18.26 12.80
C THR A 50 -0.81 -17.32 13.94
N ASN A 51 -2.04 -16.80 13.94
CA ASN A 51 -2.55 -15.96 15.02
C ASN A 51 -2.35 -16.61 16.41
N ASP A 52 -2.45 -17.94 16.47
CA ASP A 52 -2.30 -18.73 17.71
C ASP A 52 -0.84 -19.02 18.10
N THR A 53 0.09 -19.02 17.14
CA THR A 53 1.53 -19.27 17.37
C THR A 53 2.38 -18.01 17.32
N LEU A 54 1.74 -16.83 17.26
CA LEU A 54 2.42 -15.55 17.38
C LEU A 54 3.14 -15.49 18.74
N PRO A 55 4.45 -15.22 18.76
CA PRO A 55 5.17 -15.02 20.01
C PRO A 55 4.59 -13.79 20.71
N LYS A 56 3.89 -14.01 21.82
CA LYS A 56 3.33 -12.95 22.69
C LYS A 56 4.39 -12.23 23.51
N GLN A 57 5.64 -12.68 23.39
CA GLN A 57 6.81 -12.13 24.06
C GLN A 57 7.89 -11.91 23.01
N GLY A 58 8.27 -10.66 22.85
CA GLY A 58 9.15 -10.18 21.80
C GLY A 58 8.80 -8.74 21.49
N GLY A 59 9.62 -7.81 21.97
CA GLY A 59 9.51 -6.41 21.55
C GLY A 59 9.81 -6.29 20.07
N ILE A 60 9.13 -5.36 19.39
CA ILE A 60 9.52 -4.96 18.04
C ILE A 60 10.98 -4.50 18.15
N SER A 61 11.91 -5.27 17.57
CA SER A 61 13.30 -4.85 17.48
C SER A 61 13.37 -3.73 16.46
N VAL A 62 13.15 -2.50 16.91
CA VAL A 62 13.46 -1.30 16.15
C VAL A 62 14.98 -1.27 16.01
N VAL A 63 15.49 -1.57 14.83
CA VAL A 63 16.88 -1.26 14.51
C VAL A 63 16.98 0.27 14.49
N GLY A 64 17.42 0.82 15.62
CA GLY A 64 17.47 2.26 15.92
C GLY A 64 16.46 2.71 16.97
N GLY A 65 16.56 2.24 18.22
CA GLY A 65 15.71 2.76 19.29
C GLY A 65 16.11 2.32 20.70
N ALA A 66 16.49 3.29 21.53
CA ALA A 66 16.74 3.12 22.96
C ALA A 66 15.46 2.83 23.75
N GLY A 67 15.57 1.93 24.73
CA GLY A 67 15.00 2.10 26.07
C GLY A 67 13.51 1.84 26.28
N ALA A 68 13.23 0.71 26.92
CA ALA A 68 11.93 0.22 27.38
C ALA A 68 11.28 1.04 28.52
N ALA A 69 9.96 0.88 28.70
CA ALA A 69 9.37 0.40 29.95
C ALA A 69 7.90 -0.03 29.75
N ALA A 70 7.56 -1.16 30.37
CA ALA A 70 6.22 -1.74 30.44
C ALA A 70 5.70 -1.68 31.89
N ALA A 71 4.39 -1.50 32.06
CA ALA A 71 3.52 -1.90 33.19
C ALA A 71 2.08 -1.57 32.74
N GLY A 72 1.00 -2.33 32.92
CA GLY A 72 0.63 -3.44 33.80
C GLY A 72 -0.87 -3.24 34.11
N GLU A 73 -1.70 -4.27 33.94
CA GLU A 73 -3.18 -4.25 34.10
C GLU A 73 -3.66 -4.04 35.56
N ALA A 74 -4.85 -3.44 35.74
CA ALA A 74 -5.97 -3.87 36.61
C ALA A 74 -6.89 -2.70 37.01
N GLY A 75 -8.21 -2.92 36.99
CA GLY A 75 -9.23 -1.92 37.29
C GLY A 75 -9.54 -1.73 38.79
N ALA A 76 -10.22 -0.62 39.09
CA ALA A 76 -11.05 -0.46 40.30
C ALA A 76 -12.09 0.64 40.06
N ALA A 77 -13.33 0.34 40.45
CA ALA A 77 -14.48 1.23 40.45
C ALA A 77 -14.48 2.15 41.68
N GLY A 78 -15.12 3.31 41.53
CA GLY A 78 -15.86 3.99 42.60
C GLY A 78 -15.09 4.98 43.49
N ALA A 79 -15.27 6.27 43.21
CA ALA A 79 -15.40 7.30 44.25
C ALA A 79 -16.18 8.49 43.68
N GLU A 80 -17.42 8.65 44.16
CA GLU A 80 -18.22 9.86 43.99
C GLU A 80 -17.62 11.03 44.77
N GLY A 81 -17.75 12.22 44.18
CA GLY A 81 -18.08 13.44 44.93
C GLY A 81 -16.94 14.26 45.51
N GLN A 82 -16.50 15.29 44.75
CA GLN A 82 -16.48 16.64 45.33
C GLN A 82 -16.46 17.76 44.27
N THR A 83 -17.56 18.51 44.30
CA THR A 83 -17.66 19.98 44.25
C THR A 83 -17.02 20.76 43.11
N ALA A 84 -17.90 21.43 42.37
CA ALA A 84 -17.61 22.55 41.50
C ALA A 84 -16.66 23.58 42.11
N ALA A 85 -15.57 23.86 41.40
CA ALA A 85 -14.97 25.18 41.37
C ALA A 85 -15.32 25.80 40.02
N ALA A 86 -16.14 26.84 40.07
CA ALA A 86 -16.32 27.76 38.96
C ALA A 86 -15.00 28.48 38.69
N GLY A 87 -14.67 28.65 37.40
CA GLY A 87 -13.57 29.52 36.97
C GLY A 87 -12.24 28.80 36.75
N SER A 88 -12.18 27.89 35.79
CA SER A 88 -10.91 27.52 35.17
C SER A 88 -11.10 27.55 33.66
N GLU A 89 -10.40 28.50 33.04
CA GLU A 89 -10.12 28.53 31.61
C GLU A 89 -9.87 27.10 31.09
N PRO A 90 -10.34 26.73 29.89
CA PRO A 90 -10.07 25.41 29.34
C PRO A 90 -8.55 25.17 29.39
N PRO A 91 -8.09 23.96 29.78
CA PRO A 91 -6.67 23.68 29.87
C PRO A 91 -6.01 24.03 28.54
N GLN A 92 -5.15 25.05 28.55
CA GLN A 92 -4.44 25.51 27.36
C GLN A 92 -3.59 24.35 26.84
N CYS A 93 -3.92 23.88 25.63
CA CYS A 93 -3.12 22.88 24.92
C CYS A 93 -1.73 23.49 24.67
N ASP A 94 -0.69 22.81 25.16
CA ASP A 94 0.71 23.23 25.02
C ASP A 94 1.25 22.93 23.60
N GLU A 95 2.49 23.35 23.33
CA GLU A 95 3.12 23.15 22.02
C GLU A 95 3.12 21.67 21.56
N PRO A 96 3.54 20.68 22.37
CA PRO A 96 3.46 19.27 22.00
C PRO A 96 2.04 18.79 21.68
N CYS A 97 1.05 19.22 22.46
CA CYS A 97 -0.36 18.93 22.21
C CYS A 97 -0.80 19.46 20.83
N TRP A 98 -0.50 20.73 20.52
CA TRP A 98 -0.85 21.34 19.23
C TRP A 98 -0.14 20.66 18.06
N ARG A 99 1.16 20.43 18.19
CA ARG A 99 1.96 19.71 17.19
C ARG A 99 1.40 18.32 16.92
N GLY A 100 0.96 17.61 17.96
CA GLY A 100 0.25 16.34 17.85
C GLY A 100 -1.00 16.45 16.98
N LYS A 101 -1.90 17.39 17.29
CA LYS A 101 -3.14 17.61 16.52
C LYS A 101 -2.87 17.90 15.04
N PHE A 102 -1.92 18.79 14.76
CA PHE A 102 -1.55 19.15 13.39
C PHE A 102 -0.93 17.99 12.62
N ARG A 103 -0.06 17.21 13.25
CA ARG A 103 0.50 15.98 12.66
C ARG A 103 -0.58 14.97 12.33
N GLU A 104 -1.49 14.72 13.25
CA GLU A 104 -2.57 13.77 13.06
C GLU A 104 -3.47 14.18 11.88
N GLN A 105 -3.86 15.46 11.83
CA GLN A 105 -4.69 15.97 10.74
C GLN A 105 -3.97 15.88 9.39
N ARG A 106 -2.68 16.22 9.32
CA ARG A 106 -1.87 16.05 8.10
C ARG A 106 -1.73 14.59 7.71
N ALA A 107 -1.59 13.67 8.67
CA ALA A 107 -1.51 12.24 8.41
C ALA A 107 -2.82 11.69 7.83
N LYS A 108 -3.98 12.18 8.28
CA LYS A 108 -5.29 11.87 7.68
C LYS A 108 -5.36 12.33 6.22
N ILE A 109 -4.96 13.57 5.95
CA ILE A 109 -4.91 14.11 4.56
C ILE A 109 -3.99 13.25 3.67
N GLN A 110 -2.78 12.94 4.13
CA GLN A 110 -1.83 12.12 3.37
C GLN A 110 -2.36 10.70 3.12
N THR A 111 -3.08 10.14 4.09
CA THR A 111 -3.68 8.81 3.93
C THR A 111 -4.80 8.84 2.90
N ALA A 112 -5.72 9.81 2.99
CA ALA A 112 -6.79 9.98 2.00
C ALA A 112 -6.24 10.25 0.59
N GLN A 113 -5.14 11.00 0.46
CA GLN A 113 -4.46 11.23 -0.82
C GLN A 113 -3.87 9.93 -1.40
N ARG A 114 -3.24 9.09 -0.58
CA ARG A 114 -2.73 7.78 -1.02
C ARG A 114 -3.86 6.85 -1.46
N GLU A 115 -4.96 6.84 -0.73
CA GLU A 115 -6.16 6.06 -1.11
C GLU A 115 -6.75 6.53 -2.44
N LEU A 116 -6.85 7.85 -2.64
CA LEU A 116 -7.28 8.42 -3.92
C LEU A 116 -6.38 7.97 -5.07
N ASP A 117 -5.06 7.98 -4.88
CA ASP A 117 -4.10 7.53 -5.90
C ASP A 117 -4.25 6.02 -6.20
N ILE A 118 -4.48 5.19 -5.18
CA ILE A 118 -4.82 3.77 -5.38
C ILE A 118 -6.09 3.63 -6.22
N LEU A 119 -7.16 4.33 -5.87
CA LEU A 119 -8.43 4.29 -6.62
C LEU A 119 -8.26 4.74 -8.07
N GLN A 120 -7.41 5.73 -8.34
CA GLN A 120 -7.10 6.15 -9.71
C GLN A 120 -6.38 5.05 -10.49
N ARG A 121 -5.41 4.36 -9.87
CA ARG A 121 -4.72 3.23 -10.50
C ARG A 121 -5.67 2.07 -10.76
N GLU A 122 -6.55 1.76 -9.81
CA GLU A 122 -7.57 0.73 -9.94
C GLU A 122 -8.59 1.07 -11.03
N TYR A 123 -9.05 2.31 -11.12
CA TYR A 123 -9.91 2.78 -12.19
C TYR A 123 -9.25 2.61 -13.56
N ASN A 124 -7.99 3.01 -13.69
CA ASN A 124 -7.25 2.85 -14.93
C ASN A 124 -7.06 1.37 -15.31
N LEU A 125 -6.74 0.52 -14.33
CA LEU A 125 -6.63 -0.93 -14.54
C LEU A 125 -7.95 -1.55 -14.96
N ALA A 126 -9.04 -1.24 -14.24
CA ALA A 126 -10.38 -1.71 -14.55
C ALA A 126 -10.81 -1.28 -15.95
N ARG A 127 -10.51 -0.03 -16.33
CA ARG A 127 -10.77 0.49 -17.67
C ARG A 127 -9.99 -0.28 -18.73
N THR A 128 -8.70 -0.53 -18.53
CA THR A 128 -7.90 -1.32 -19.47
C THR A 128 -8.43 -2.75 -19.61
N GLN A 129 -8.73 -3.42 -18.49
CA GLN A 129 -9.27 -4.79 -18.52
C GLN A 129 -10.64 -4.86 -19.17
N TYR A 130 -11.49 -3.86 -18.90
CA TYR A 130 -12.85 -3.82 -19.42
C TYR A 130 -12.88 -3.63 -20.95
N TYR A 131 -12.07 -2.72 -21.49
CA TYR A 131 -12.02 -2.45 -22.93
C TYR A 131 -11.07 -3.38 -23.72
N GLN A 132 -10.50 -4.41 -23.10
CA GLN A 132 -9.71 -5.43 -23.81
C GLN A 132 -10.59 -6.35 -24.69
N ASP A 133 -11.84 -6.61 -24.29
CA ASP A 133 -12.80 -7.37 -25.11
C ASP A 133 -13.76 -6.41 -25.84
N PRO A 134 -13.56 -6.13 -27.14
CA PRO A 134 -14.46 -5.26 -27.90
C PRO A 134 -15.92 -5.75 -27.93
N ASN A 135 -16.17 -7.04 -27.67
CA ASN A 135 -17.52 -7.57 -27.58
C ASN A 135 -18.22 -7.21 -26.25
N GLN A 136 -17.48 -6.98 -25.15
CA GLN A 136 -18.06 -6.48 -23.90
C GLN A 136 -18.62 -5.06 -24.08
N ALA A 137 -17.81 -4.17 -24.64
CA ALA A 137 -18.21 -2.78 -24.90
C ALA A 137 -19.44 -2.71 -25.83
N MET A 138 -19.53 -3.61 -26.81
CA MET A 138 -20.68 -3.69 -27.71
C MET A 138 -21.93 -4.19 -26.96
N ARG A 139 -21.81 -5.22 -26.11
CA ARG A 139 -22.94 -5.73 -25.30
C ARG A 139 -23.52 -4.66 -24.37
N GLU A 140 -22.68 -3.82 -23.78
CA GLU A 140 -23.13 -2.73 -22.92
C GLU A 140 -23.90 -1.64 -23.64
N GLN A 141 -23.59 -1.34 -24.91
CA GLN A 141 -24.42 -0.40 -25.70
C GLN A 141 -25.88 -0.87 -25.80
N TYR A 142 -26.10 -2.19 -25.77
CA TYR A 142 -27.43 -2.78 -25.87
C TYR A 142 -28.08 -3.05 -24.50
N SER A 143 -27.30 -3.38 -23.46
CA SER A 143 -27.86 -3.79 -22.16
C SER A 143 -27.82 -2.72 -21.07
N GLY A 144 -27.00 -1.67 -21.21
CA GLY A 144 -26.89 -0.55 -20.26
C GLY A 144 -26.51 -0.91 -18.81
N THR A 145 -26.14 -2.16 -18.54
CA THR A 145 -26.05 -2.73 -17.17
C THR A 145 -24.87 -3.68 -16.99
N GLY A 146 -23.87 -3.63 -17.86
CA GLY A 146 -22.72 -4.52 -17.78
C GLY A 146 -21.96 -4.38 -16.46
N ALA A 147 -21.51 -5.51 -15.92
CA ALA A 147 -20.79 -5.55 -14.64
C ALA A 147 -19.52 -4.67 -14.65
N GLY A 148 -18.88 -4.52 -15.80
CA GLY A 148 -17.71 -3.67 -15.97
C GLY A 148 -18.02 -2.17 -15.90
N GLY A 149 -19.07 -1.72 -16.59
CA GLY A 149 -19.57 -0.35 -16.48
C GLY A 149 -19.98 0.02 -15.04
N ASN A 150 -20.65 -0.91 -14.34
CA ASN A 150 -21.00 -0.72 -12.93
C ASN A 150 -19.76 -0.58 -12.03
N GLN A 151 -18.74 -1.41 -12.23
CA GLN A 151 -17.48 -1.33 -11.48
C GLN A 151 -16.75 -0.01 -11.74
N LEU A 152 -16.69 0.45 -13.00
CA LEU A 152 -16.09 1.74 -13.35
C LEU A 152 -16.84 2.90 -12.69
N GLN A 153 -18.17 2.86 -12.68
CA GLN A 153 -18.99 3.87 -12.02
C GLN A 153 -18.78 3.88 -10.50
N GLN A 154 -18.65 2.71 -9.87
CA GLN A 154 -18.36 2.62 -8.43
C GLN A 154 -17.00 3.23 -8.08
N LEU A 155 -15.95 2.90 -8.85
CA LEU A 155 -14.61 3.48 -8.65
C LEU A 155 -14.60 5.00 -8.85
N LEU A 156 -15.35 5.51 -9.85
CA LEU A 156 -15.53 6.95 -10.06
C LEU A 156 -16.22 7.62 -8.86
N ASN A 157 -17.27 7.01 -8.32
CA ASN A 157 -17.97 7.54 -7.15
C ASN A 157 -17.02 7.57 -5.93
N GLN A 158 -16.30 6.48 -5.67
CA GLN A 158 -15.32 6.40 -4.57
C GLN A 158 -14.22 7.45 -4.71
N MET A 159 -13.73 7.71 -5.93
CA MET A 159 -12.77 8.78 -6.19
C MET A 159 -13.34 10.17 -5.87
N ASN A 160 -14.61 10.42 -6.21
CA ASN A 160 -15.26 11.70 -5.91
C ASN A 160 -15.50 11.86 -4.41
N ASP A 161 -15.93 10.81 -3.72
CA ASP A 161 -16.09 10.80 -2.27
C ASP A 161 -14.75 11.09 -1.57
N LYS A 162 -13.66 10.46 -2.03
CA LYS A 162 -12.31 10.71 -1.48
C LYS A 162 -11.82 12.13 -1.75
N ARG A 163 -12.15 12.72 -2.90
CA ARG A 163 -11.85 14.14 -3.17
C ARG A 163 -12.58 15.06 -2.20
N ALA A 164 -13.89 14.84 -2.02
CA ALA A 164 -14.68 15.60 -1.06
C ALA A 164 -14.16 15.42 0.39
N GLU A 165 -13.72 14.21 0.75
CA GLU A 165 -13.10 13.95 2.04
C GLU A 165 -11.80 14.73 2.23
N ILE A 166 -10.92 14.77 1.22
CA ILE A 166 -9.68 15.57 1.27
C ILE A 166 -9.99 17.05 1.47
N GLU A 167 -10.97 17.59 0.73
CA GLU A 167 -11.39 18.99 0.87
C GLU A 167 -11.91 19.28 2.28
N ARG A 168 -12.74 18.39 2.84
CA ARG A 168 -13.20 18.49 4.23
C ARG A 168 -12.04 18.48 5.22
N LEU A 169 -11.10 17.54 5.09
CA LEU A 169 -9.93 17.44 5.98
C LEU A 169 -9.03 18.68 5.88
N GLN A 170 -8.91 19.28 4.70
CA GLN A 170 -8.22 20.56 4.51
C GLN A 170 -8.96 21.71 5.19
N GLY A 171 -10.29 21.73 5.12
CA GLY A 171 -11.13 22.68 5.86
C GLY A 171 -10.90 22.58 7.37
N GLU A 172 -10.94 21.36 7.92
CA GLU A 172 -10.67 21.08 9.33
C GLU A 172 -9.25 21.48 9.75
N LEU A 173 -8.25 21.32 8.87
CA LEU A 173 -6.90 21.82 9.13
C LEU A 173 -6.90 23.35 9.30
N GLY A 174 -7.62 24.07 8.44
CA GLY A 174 -7.79 25.53 8.56
C GLY A 174 -8.55 25.94 9.84
N GLU A 175 -9.56 25.16 10.23
CA GLU A 175 -10.26 25.37 11.51
C GLU A 175 -9.34 25.16 12.72
N LEU A 176 -8.47 24.15 12.66
CA LEU A 176 -7.44 23.88 13.68
C LEU A 176 -6.45 25.05 13.81
N GLU A 177 -6.03 25.64 12.67
CA GLU A 177 -5.20 26.87 12.67
C GLU A 177 -5.92 28.07 13.27
N ASN A 178 -7.21 28.23 12.97
CA ASN A 178 -8.02 29.29 13.57
C ASN A 178 -8.17 29.07 15.08
N GLN A 179 -8.32 27.82 15.53
CA GLN A 179 -8.40 27.48 16.94
C GLN A 179 -7.08 27.79 17.67
N LEU A 180 -5.94 27.40 17.09
CA LEU A 180 -4.62 27.74 17.61
C LEU A 180 -4.49 29.26 17.83
N ARG A 181 -4.93 30.07 16.86
CA ARG A 181 -4.91 31.54 16.97
C ARG A 181 -5.84 32.07 18.06
N ARG A 182 -7.03 31.49 18.22
CA ARG A 182 -7.99 31.87 19.28
C ARG A 182 -7.46 31.55 20.69
N GLU A 183 -6.74 30.45 20.83
CA GLU A 183 -6.16 30.02 22.11
C GLU A 183 -4.81 30.73 22.43
N GLY A 184 -4.39 31.68 21.59
CA GLY A 184 -3.16 32.46 21.78
C GLY A 184 -1.88 31.70 21.46
N GLY A 185 -1.99 30.54 20.81
CA GLY A 185 -0.84 29.71 20.45
C GLY A 185 0.01 30.33 19.35
N GLN A 186 1.30 30.03 19.36
CA GLN A 186 2.22 30.58 18.36
C GLN A 186 1.98 29.91 16.98
N PRO A 187 1.92 30.68 15.87
CA PRO A 187 1.73 30.12 14.53
C PRO A 187 2.79 29.08 14.11
N GLY A 188 3.96 29.10 14.76
CA GLY A 188 5.03 28.13 14.54
C GLY A 188 4.67 26.71 14.99
N TRP A 189 3.74 26.55 15.93
CA TRP A 189 3.32 25.23 16.43
C TRP A 189 2.49 24.44 15.40
N ALA A 190 1.90 25.13 14.41
CA ALA A 190 1.21 24.49 13.31
C ALA A 190 2.17 23.88 12.27
N ARG A 191 3.44 24.30 12.25
CA ARG A 191 4.42 23.89 11.24
C ARG A 191 5.26 22.72 11.73
N GLU A 192 5.28 21.65 10.94
CA GLU A 192 6.23 20.53 11.00
C GLU A 192 6.48 19.99 9.60
#